data_AF-A0A182X5F9-F1
#
_entry.id   AF-A0A182X5F9-F1
#
_cell.length_a   1.000
_cell.length_b   1.000
_cell.length_c   1.000
_cell.angle_alpha   90.00
_cell.angle_beta   90.00
_cell.angle_gamma   90.00
#
_symmetry.space_group_name_H-M   'P 1'
#
loop_
_entity.id
_entity.type
_entity.pdbx_description
1 polymer ?
#
loop_
_entity_poly.entity_id
_entity_poly.type
_entity_poly.pdbx_seq_one_letter_code
_entity_poly.pdbx_strand_id
1 'polypeptide(L)'
;MQSDALPDCGLTVGPFAPTAADRLSSAHGCSGSIESLIDHYLGPLYPDYADHTRPMLIRQARDLLVCTFHGDLERFEGDFLRPATDIVRELRCAYQRGKRRFGSKHMWVM
;
A
#
# COMPACT_ATOMS: atom_id res chain seq x y z
N MET A 1 -48.84 13.26 -17.92
CA MET A 1 -47.62 13.78 -17.27
C MET A 1 -47.52 13.07 -15.92
N GLN A 2 -46.93 11.87 -15.76
CA GLN A 2 -45.64 11.37 -16.30
C GLN A 2 -44.52 12.39 -15.97
N SER A 3 -43.42 12.09 -15.27
CA SER A 3 -42.89 10.82 -14.69
C SER A 3 -41.98 11.14 -13.45
N ASP A 4 -41.32 10.23 -12.71
CA ASP A 4 -41.15 8.76 -12.74
C ASP A 4 -40.85 8.22 -11.30
N ALA A 5 -40.27 7.02 -11.14
CA ALA A 5 -40.02 6.34 -9.85
C ALA A 5 -38.90 6.92 -8.95
N LEU A 6 -39.12 6.87 -7.63
CA LEU A 6 -38.06 6.83 -6.61
C LEU A 6 -37.62 5.37 -6.41
N PRO A 7 -36.31 5.04 -6.49
CA PRO A 7 -35.83 3.73 -6.05
C PRO A 7 -35.80 3.65 -4.52
N ASP A 8 -36.38 2.58 -4.00
CA ASP A 8 -36.40 2.23 -2.59
C ASP A 8 -34.98 1.97 -2.07
N CYS A 9 -34.50 2.80 -1.13
CA CYS A 9 -33.20 2.62 -0.45
C CYS A 9 -33.29 1.57 0.68
N GLY A 10 -33.99 0.47 0.44
CA GLY A 10 -34.08 -0.67 1.35
C GLY A 10 -33.26 -1.85 0.85
N LEU A 11 -32.08 -2.08 1.43
CA LEU A 11 -31.47 -3.42 1.47
C LEU A 11 -30.45 -3.54 2.62
N THR A 12 -31.02 -3.90 3.77
CA THR A 12 -30.53 -4.88 4.76
C THR A 12 -29.05 -4.87 5.22
N VAL A 13 -28.87 -4.76 6.53
CA VAL A 13 -27.63 -5.11 7.23
C VAL A 13 -27.47 -6.64 7.24
N GLY A 14 -26.55 -7.16 6.42
CA GLY A 14 -26.10 -8.56 6.46
C GLY A 14 -24.81 -8.72 7.27
N PRO A 15 -24.75 -9.57 8.31
CA PRO A 15 -23.54 -9.76 9.11
C PRO A 15 -22.61 -10.83 8.49
N PHE A 16 -21.89 -10.48 7.44
CA PHE A 16 -20.71 -11.23 7.00
C PHE A 16 -19.60 -10.28 6.57
N ALA A 17 -18.41 -10.44 7.18
CA ALA A 17 -17.33 -9.48 7.06
C ALA A 17 -16.75 -9.45 5.63
N PRO A 18 -16.66 -8.29 4.97
CA PRO A 18 -15.84 -8.15 3.79
C PRO A 18 -14.37 -8.21 4.21
N THR A 19 -13.66 -9.24 3.77
CA THR A 19 -12.20 -9.32 3.88
C THR A 19 -11.54 -8.20 3.07
N ALA A 20 -10.40 -7.70 3.54
CA ALA A 20 -9.77 -6.46 3.07
C ALA A 20 -9.14 -6.50 1.65
N ALA A 21 -9.66 -7.33 0.74
CA ALA A 21 -9.08 -7.58 -0.58
C ALA A 21 -9.83 -6.91 -1.75
N ASP A 22 -11.09 -6.51 -1.58
CA ASP A 22 -11.96 -6.08 -2.69
C ASP A 22 -12.40 -4.61 -2.62
N ARG A 23 -11.42 -3.71 -2.65
CA ARG A 23 -11.61 -2.27 -2.91
C ARG A 23 -10.71 -1.71 -4.01
N LEU A 24 -10.33 -2.57 -4.96
CA LEU A 24 -9.74 -2.14 -6.23
C LEU A 24 -10.83 -1.70 -7.21
N SER A 25 -11.50 -0.58 -6.91
CA SER A 25 -12.51 -0.02 -7.81
C SER A 25 -12.36 1.50 -7.96
N SER A 26 -11.97 1.91 -9.17
CA SER A 26 -12.02 3.26 -9.73
C SER A 26 -11.52 4.44 -8.88
N ALA A 27 -10.23 4.72 -9.01
CA ALA A 27 -9.67 6.07 -8.81
C ALA A 27 -8.85 6.50 -10.04
N HIS A 28 -9.54 6.75 -11.16
CA HIS A 28 -8.97 7.57 -12.23
C HIS A 28 -8.80 8.99 -11.68
N GLY A 29 -7.58 9.32 -11.23
CA GLY A 29 -7.30 10.51 -10.43
C GLY A 29 -6.63 10.23 -9.08
N CYS A 30 -5.76 9.22 -8.98
CA CYS A 30 -4.99 8.90 -7.77
C CYS A 30 -3.84 9.90 -7.47
N SER A 31 -4.07 11.20 -7.70
CA SER A 31 -3.21 12.28 -7.18
C SER A 31 -3.50 12.50 -5.68
N GLY A 32 -3.35 11.43 -4.90
CA GLY A 32 -3.30 11.53 -3.44
C GLY A 32 -2.10 12.39 -3.03
N SER A 33 -2.24 13.16 -1.96
CA SER A 33 -1.08 13.92 -1.42
C SER A 33 0.06 12.97 -1.08
N ILE A 34 1.30 13.46 -1.13
CA ILE A 34 2.51 12.65 -0.92
C ILE A 34 2.44 11.79 0.37
N GLU A 35 1.83 12.31 1.44
CA GLU A 35 1.57 11.57 2.66
C GLU A 35 0.78 10.28 2.41
N SER A 36 -0.29 10.34 1.62
CA SER A 36 -1.12 9.18 1.32
C SER A 36 -0.40 8.13 0.47
N LEU A 37 0.49 8.55 -0.45
CA LEU A 37 1.34 7.63 -1.19
C LEU A 37 2.36 6.95 -0.27
N ILE A 38 3.02 7.70 0.61
CA ILE A 38 4.01 7.16 1.55
C ILE A 38 3.33 6.25 2.59
N ASP A 39 2.13 6.60 3.06
CA ASP A 39 1.30 5.75 3.92
C ASP A 39 0.90 4.44 3.22
N HIS A 40 0.51 4.50 1.95
CA HIS A 40 0.08 3.32 1.18
C HIS A 40 1.25 2.37 0.84
N TYR A 41 2.35 2.92 0.33
CA TYR A 41 3.49 2.14 -0.16
C TYR A 41 4.46 1.72 0.97
N LEU A 42 4.79 2.62 1.91
CA LEU A 42 5.79 2.34 2.95
C LEU A 42 5.18 1.95 4.30
N GLY A 43 3.95 2.36 4.61
CA GLY A 43 3.26 2.00 5.86
C GLY A 43 3.26 0.50 6.18
N PRO A 44 2.93 -0.41 5.24
CA PRO A 44 2.95 -1.87 5.47
C PRO A 44 4.35 -2.51 5.57
N LEU A 45 5.41 -1.74 5.33
CA LEU A 45 6.80 -2.21 5.33
C LEU A 45 7.51 -2.01 6.68
N TYR A 46 7.10 -0.99 7.44
CA TYR A 46 7.72 -0.63 8.72
C TYR A 46 6.81 -0.98 9.92
N PRO A 47 7.31 -1.71 10.93
CA PRO A 47 6.65 -1.71 12.25
C PRO A 47 6.73 -0.29 12.84
N ASP A 48 5.78 0.05 13.71
CA ASP A 48 5.73 1.33 14.43
C ASP A 48 5.82 2.56 13.51
N TYR A 49 5.19 2.44 12.33
CA TYR A 49 5.21 3.45 11.28
C TYR A 49 4.66 4.81 11.75
N ALA A 50 3.53 4.82 12.48
CA ALA A 50 2.76 6.02 12.76
C ALA A 50 3.49 7.06 13.64
N ASP A 51 4.22 6.61 14.66
CA ASP A 51 4.66 7.49 15.75
C ASP A 51 5.89 8.34 15.41
N HIS A 52 6.92 7.74 14.81
CA HIS A 52 8.22 8.42 14.56
C HIS A 52 8.72 8.25 13.12
N THR A 53 8.42 7.12 12.48
CA THR A 53 8.94 6.79 11.15
C THR A 53 8.24 7.59 10.05
N ARG A 54 6.91 7.69 10.10
CA ARG A 54 6.05 8.44 9.17
C ARG A 54 6.49 9.90 8.94
N PRO A 55 6.66 10.76 9.96
CA PRO A 55 7.06 12.16 9.73
C PRO A 55 8.47 12.30 9.11
N MET A 56 9.39 11.36 9.39
CA MET A 56 10.70 11.35 8.72
C MET A 56 10.58 10.94 7.25
N LEU A 57 9.86 9.86 6.95
CA LEU A 57 9.64 9.39 5.58
C LEU A 57 8.89 10.42 4.72
N ILE A 58 7.86 11.08 5.25
CA ILE A 58 7.14 12.15 4.55
C ILE A 58 8.07 13.33 4.22
N ARG A 59 8.95 13.73 5.16
CA ARG A 59 9.91 14.81 4.92
C ARG A 59 10.92 14.44 3.84
N GLN A 60 11.54 13.26 3.94
CA GLN A 60 12.50 12.78 2.94
C GLN A 60 11.84 12.62 1.56
N ALA A 61 10.62 12.10 1.51
CA ALA A 61 9.86 11.97 0.27
C ALA A 61 9.55 13.35 -0.34
N ARG A 62 9.21 14.35 0.47
CA ARG A 62 8.99 15.74 0.00
C ARG A 62 10.28 16.35 -0.56
N ASP A 63 11.38 16.20 0.16
CA ASP A 63 12.69 16.70 -0.30
C ASP A 63 13.08 16.05 -1.63
N LEU A 64 12.84 14.75 -1.81
CA LEU A 64 13.13 14.00 -3.04
C LEU A 64 12.15 14.38 -4.18
N LEU A 65 10.85 14.49 -3.88
CA LEU A 65 9.83 14.96 -4.82
C LEU A 65 10.14 16.35 -5.37
N VAL A 66 10.56 17.29 -4.50
CA VAL A 66 10.87 18.68 -4.91
C VAL A 66 12.22 18.78 -5.60
N CYS A 67 13.28 18.21 -5.02
CA CYS A 67 14.66 18.40 -5.51
C CYS A 67 15.05 17.48 -6.68
N THR A 68 14.33 16.37 -6.91
CA THR A 68 14.63 15.42 -8.01
C THR A 68 13.50 15.37 -9.02
N PHE A 69 12.25 15.25 -8.55
CA PHE A 69 11.07 15.13 -9.41
C PHE A 69 10.35 16.46 -9.68
N HIS A 70 10.87 17.58 -9.19
CA HIS A 70 10.36 18.94 -9.43
C HIS A 70 8.88 19.15 -9.05
N GLY A 71 8.34 18.33 -8.13
CA GLY A 71 6.94 18.34 -7.73
C GLY A 71 6.03 17.35 -8.46
N ASP A 72 6.54 16.59 -9.44
CA ASP A 72 5.77 15.61 -10.21
C ASP A 72 5.49 14.33 -9.38
N LEU A 73 4.26 14.24 -8.87
CA LEU A 73 3.77 13.13 -8.06
C LEU A 73 3.59 11.83 -8.86
N GLU A 74 3.11 11.90 -10.10
CA GLU A 74 2.90 10.70 -10.93
C GLU A 74 4.25 10.04 -11.26
N ARG A 75 5.24 10.87 -11.60
CA ARG A 75 6.59 10.40 -11.88
C ARG A 75 7.32 9.91 -10.63
N PHE A 76 7.15 10.57 -9.48
CA PHE A 76 7.66 10.07 -8.21
C PHE A 76 7.03 8.72 -7.81
N GLU A 77 5.74 8.52 -8.06
CA GLU A 77 5.11 7.22 -7.81
C GLU A 77 5.64 6.14 -8.78
N GLY A 78 5.67 6.45 -10.08
CA GLY A 78 6.04 5.51 -11.14
C GLY A 78 7.53 5.13 -11.16
N ASP A 79 8.42 6.12 -11.10
CA ASP A 79 9.88 5.92 -11.23
C ASP A 79 10.54 5.53 -9.89
N PHE A 80 9.93 5.84 -8.73
CA PHE A 80 10.54 5.62 -7.42
C PHE A 80 9.71 4.72 -6.50
N LEU A 81 8.48 5.08 -6.14
CA LEU A 81 7.72 4.34 -5.11
C LEU A 81 7.34 2.92 -5.53
N ARG A 82 6.87 2.72 -6.77
CA ARG A 82 6.50 1.39 -7.29
C ARG A 82 7.73 0.46 -7.36
N PRO A 83 8.84 0.81 -8.04
CA PRO A 83 10.05 -0.03 -8.05
C PRO A 83 10.60 -0.34 -6.66
N ALA A 84 10.66 0.66 -5.76
CA ALA A 84 11.14 0.45 -4.40
C ALA A 84 10.25 -0.55 -3.63
N THR A 85 8.92 -0.42 -3.77
CA THR A 85 7.97 -1.31 -3.08
C THR A 85 8.06 -2.74 -3.62
N ASP A 86 8.17 -2.93 -4.93
CA ASP A 86 8.28 -4.27 -5.52
C ASP A 86 9.58 -4.97 -5.11
N ILE A 87 10.72 -4.26 -5.05
CA ILE A 87 11.98 -4.80 -4.51
C ILE A 87 11.82 -5.26 -3.06
N VAL A 88 11.18 -4.46 -2.19
CA VAL A 88 10.99 -4.84 -0.77
C VAL A 88 10.00 -6.01 -0.64
N ARG A 89 8.96 -6.08 -1.49
CA ARG A 89 8.03 -7.22 -1.54
C ARG A 89 8.73 -8.50 -1.97
N GLU A 90 9.54 -8.45 -3.03
CA GLU A 90 10.35 -9.58 -3.48
C GLU A 90 11.31 -10.04 -2.39
N LEU A 91 12.05 -9.12 -1.77
CA LEU A 91 12.96 -9.40 -0.66
C LEU A 91 12.24 -10.07 0.52
N ARG A 92 11.04 -9.60 0.89
CA ARG A 92 10.21 -10.19 1.95
C ARG A 92 9.76 -11.60 1.57
N CYS A 93 9.34 -11.83 0.32
CA CYS A 93 8.96 -13.15 -0.19
C CYS A 93 10.16 -14.12 -0.23
N ALA A 94 11.33 -13.66 -0.69
CA ALA A 94 12.57 -14.43 -0.72
C ALA A 94 13.03 -14.81 0.69
N TYR A 95 13.03 -13.85 1.63
CA TYR A 95 13.35 -14.09 3.04
C TYR A 95 12.39 -15.10 3.69
N GLN A 96 11.08 -14.98 3.46
CA GLN A 96 10.09 -15.95 3.96
C GLN A 96 10.27 -17.34 3.34
N ARG A 97 10.63 -17.43 2.05
CA ARG A 97 10.95 -18.69 1.36
C ARG A 97 12.22 -19.35 1.93
N GLY A 98 13.25 -18.54 2.22
CA GLY A 98 14.45 -18.99 2.94
C GLY A 98 14.12 -19.51 4.34
N LYS A 99 13.35 -18.74 5.12
CA LYS A 99 12.91 -19.11 6.48
C LYS A 99 12.11 -20.42 6.52
N ARG A 100 11.36 -20.76 5.45
CA ARG A 100 10.73 -22.08 5.29
C ARG A 100 11.67 -23.21 4.92
N ARG A 101 12.78 -22.94 4.20
CA ARG A 101 13.80 -23.97 3.89
C ARG A 101 14.70 -24.30 5.10
N PHE A 102 15.03 -23.30 5.92
CA PHE A 102 15.75 -23.53 7.20
C PHE A 102 14.83 -23.99 8.34
N GLY A 103 13.52 -24.12 8.10
CA GLY A 103 12.53 -24.60 9.08
C GLY A 103 12.44 -26.12 9.21
N SER A 104 13.12 -26.90 8.35
CA SER A 104 13.24 -28.34 8.50
C SER A 104 14.27 -28.68 9.57
N LYS A 105 13.78 -28.95 10.78
CA LYS A 105 14.56 -29.52 11.88
C LYS A 105 15.17 -30.87 11.45
N HIS A 106 16.33 -31.23 12.02
CA HIS A 106 17.08 -32.48 11.79
C HIS A 106 17.91 -32.60 10.49
N MET A 107 18.93 -31.74 10.32
CA MET A 107 20.07 -32.07 9.46
C MET A 107 21.42 -31.48 9.96
N TRP A 108 21.64 -31.59 11.28
CA TRP A 108 22.95 -31.37 11.93
C TRP A 108 23.25 -32.48 12.95
N VAL A 109 22.90 -33.73 12.59
CA VAL A 109 23.37 -34.95 13.26
C VAL A 109 23.69 -35.98 12.17
N MET A 110 24.90 -35.86 11.61
CA MET A 110 25.77 -36.97 11.21
C MET A 110 27.16 -36.41 10.88
#